data_AF-A0A356KS97-F1
#
_entry.id   AF-A0A356KS97-F1
#
_cell.length_a   1.000
_cell.length_b   1.000
_cell.length_c   1.000
_cell.angle_alpha   90.00
_cell.angle_beta   90.00
_cell.angle_gamma   90.00
#
_symmetry.space_group_name_H-M   'P 1'
#
loop_
_entity.id
_entity.type
_entity.pdbx_description
1 polymer ?
#
loop_
_entity_poly.entity_id
_entity_poly.type
_entity_poly.pdbx_seq_one_letter_code
_entity_poly.pdbx_strand_id
1 'polypeptide(L)'
;MSRSWAKLSGVLSAVLLAAAPAWADVVVLKSGGRISGKVVKDTPQEVVVKPPSGRVVLPRRLVKEVQRESAGETLISLAQERFKAGAIEEARRLYERAAQDPDAQVRARAKAGLASLERRGAKIRRYRKAPRWPFALPAGVTGTPIEGGSLQEQLDRGRRALDDGDGTRALKLLGPLAESNSALPALRYLAGRAHALLGQEAEARKAFQAGVLRRDFAAARPLNWLLELARRRLAGEELGPKSPGWSGSWKRRETERFAFYAQHGMSDALVGQGEALFREVLGALDIRLREASLAGRIQVFVFAEGHELGDARRAGLREGRALAPDGPLWTVAAVAGELRAPLRAAVAHALAESACPGLPEWAGLGVTDLVSPDSERSERLESARLRGARRVSFDELLAGGARAKTPQARSSLAAQAGLILELLTEERGSLRKALHLCAKIAPLGGPEKAFRRFRVDLAKLRAAYENRLGTE
;
A
#
# COMPACT_ATOMS: atom_id res chain seq x y z
N MET A 1 76.67 30.73 2.00
CA MET A 1 75.23 30.66 2.36
C MET A 1 74.45 30.38 1.09
N SER A 2 74.47 29.17 0.52
CA SER A 2 73.77 27.91 0.87
C SER A 2 72.23 28.01 0.96
N ARG A 3 71.57 27.39 -0.05
CA ARG A 3 70.28 26.65 -0.10
C ARG A 3 69.49 27.03 -1.37
N SER A 4 69.78 26.43 -2.52
CA SER A 4 69.33 25.10 -2.99
C SER A 4 67.84 25.06 -3.37
N TRP A 5 67.58 25.33 -4.66
CA TRP A 5 66.42 24.84 -5.40
C TRP A 5 66.47 23.32 -5.50
N ALA A 6 65.44 22.61 -5.03
CA ALA A 6 65.32 21.17 -5.23
C ALA A 6 63.85 20.76 -5.43
N LYS A 7 63.52 20.50 -6.70
CA LYS A 7 62.77 19.35 -7.22
C LYS A 7 61.68 18.74 -6.32
N LEU A 8 60.42 19.04 -6.64
CA LEU A 8 59.26 18.21 -6.30
C LEU A 8 58.50 17.86 -7.59
N SER A 9 59.11 16.95 -8.35
CA SER A 9 58.43 16.14 -9.37
C SER A 9 58.39 14.72 -8.83
N GLY A 10 57.20 14.18 -8.55
CA GLY A 10 57.12 12.84 -7.95
C GLY A 10 55.71 12.28 -7.81
N VAL A 11 55.23 11.68 -8.90
CA VAL A 11 54.32 10.52 -8.92
C VAL A 11 52.85 10.76 -8.50
N LEU A 12 52.09 11.34 -9.42
CA LEU A 12 50.63 11.18 -9.52
C LEU A 12 50.33 9.99 -10.47
N SER A 13 50.75 8.78 -10.12
CA SER A 13 50.41 7.58 -10.90
C SER A 13 49.09 7.00 -10.41
N ALA A 14 48.06 7.34 -11.19
CA ALA A 14 46.73 6.77 -11.24
C ALA A 14 46.65 5.28 -10.86
N VAL A 15 46.13 4.99 -9.67
CA VAL A 15 45.49 3.72 -9.32
C VAL A 15 44.04 3.78 -9.79
N LEU A 16 43.86 3.79 -11.11
CA LEU A 16 42.58 3.52 -11.76
C LEU A 16 42.48 2.00 -11.94
N LEU A 17 42.24 1.31 -10.81
CA LEU A 17 41.85 -0.10 -10.80
C LEU A 17 40.47 -0.20 -11.45
N ALA A 18 40.48 -0.35 -12.78
CA ALA A 18 39.31 -0.71 -13.56
C ALA A 18 38.72 -2.00 -12.98
N ALA A 19 37.59 -1.90 -12.29
CA ALA A 19 36.80 -3.04 -11.87
C ALA A 19 36.25 -3.72 -13.12
N ALA A 20 37.04 -4.62 -13.69
CA ALA A 20 36.65 -5.40 -14.87
C ALA A 20 35.37 -6.20 -14.53
N PRO A 21 34.34 -6.16 -15.38
CA PRO A 21 33.12 -6.92 -15.16
C PRO A 21 33.46 -8.41 -15.03
N ALA A 22 32.98 -9.03 -13.95
CA ALA A 22 33.19 -10.44 -13.68
C ALA A 22 32.33 -11.28 -14.63
N TRP A 23 32.94 -11.80 -15.70
CA TRP A 23 32.33 -12.81 -16.57
C TRP A 23 32.18 -14.13 -15.79
N ALA A 24 31.00 -14.75 -15.83
CA ALA A 24 30.80 -16.09 -15.30
C ALA A 24 30.78 -17.06 -16.48
N ASP A 25 31.83 -17.87 -16.59
CA ASP A 25 31.86 -18.96 -17.54
C ASP A 25 31.14 -20.18 -16.95
N VAL A 26 30.65 -21.08 -17.79
CA VAL A 26 30.02 -22.34 -17.37
C VAL A 26 30.88 -23.50 -17.82
N VAL A 27 31.40 -24.26 -16.85
CA VAL A 27 32.13 -25.50 -17.10
C VAL A 27 31.15 -26.66 -17.03
N VAL A 28 30.94 -27.32 -18.17
CA VAL A 28 30.09 -28.51 -18.27
C VAL A 28 30.96 -29.74 -18.06
N LEU A 29 30.61 -30.58 -17.09
CA LEU A 29 31.33 -31.81 -16.76
C LEU A 29 30.82 -32.98 -17.63
N LYS A 30 31.68 -33.98 -17.87
CA LYS A 30 31.30 -35.20 -18.58
C LYS A 30 30.24 -36.03 -17.84
N SER A 31 30.13 -35.86 -16.52
CA SER A 31 29.06 -36.45 -15.71
C SER A 31 27.70 -35.77 -15.88
N GLY A 32 27.60 -34.68 -16.65
CA GLY A 32 26.40 -33.88 -16.80
C GLY A 32 26.26 -32.72 -15.81
N GLY A 33 27.11 -32.65 -14.78
CA GLY A 33 27.14 -31.51 -13.85
C GLY A 33 27.60 -30.20 -14.50
N ARG A 34 27.21 -29.06 -13.94
CA ARG A 34 27.60 -27.73 -14.41
C ARG A 34 28.15 -26.90 -13.25
N ILE A 35 29.25 -26.18 -13.47
CA ILE A 35 29.85 -25.27 -12.50
C ILE A 35 29.93 -23.88 -13.13
N SER A 36 29.26 -22.90 -12.53
CA SER A 36 29.29 -21.51 -12.98
C SER A 36 30.31 -20.70 -12.17
N GLY A 37 31.13 -19.91 -12.86
CA GLY A 37 32.11 -19.00 -12.26
C GLY A 37 33.15 -18.54 -13.28
N LYS A 38 33.97 -17.56 -12.92
CA LYS A 38 35.00 -17.06 -13.84
C LYS A 38 36.06 -18.13 -14.08
N VAL A 39 36.27 -18.57 -15.33
CA VAL A 39 37.38 -19.44 -15.68
C VAL A 39 38.65 -18.59 -15.65
N VAL A 40 39.48 -18.85 -14.64
CA VAL A 40 40.73 -18.11 -14.40
C VAL A 40 41.88 -18.72 -15.18
N LYS A 41 41.80 -20.03 -15.47
CA LYS A 41 42.81 -20.78 -16.21
C LYS A 41 42.12 -21.93 -16.94
N ASP A 42 42.41 -22.08 -18.23
CA ASP A 42 42.00 -23.22 -19.05
C ASP A 42 43.22 -23.78 -19.76
N THR A 43 43.63 -25.00 -19.38
CA THR A 43 44.82 -25.68 -19.91
C THR A 43 44.48 -27.13 -20.28
N PRO A 44 45.36 -27.83 -21.04
CA PRO A 44 45.16 -29.24 -21.34
C PRO A 44 45.07 -30.15 -20.11
N GLN A 45 45.64 -29.77 -18.96
CA GLN A 45 45.59 -30.58 -17.73
C GLN A 45 44.42 -30.22 -16.81
N GLU A 46 44.08 -28.94 -16.69
CA GLU A 46 43.10 -28.45 -15.72
C GLU A 46 42.34 -27.22 -16.20
N VAL A 47 41.14 -27.05 -15.64
CA VAL A 47 40.31 -25.85 -15.71
C VAL A 47 40.11 -25.33 -14.30
N VAL A 48 40.47 -24.08 -14.06
CA VAL A 48 40.31 -23.40 -12.78
C VAL A 48 39.15 -22.43 -12.88
N VAL A 49 38.12 -22.64 -12.08
CA VAL A 49 36.93 -21.80 -11.99
C VAL A 49 36.91 -21.10 -10.63
N LYS A 50 36.57 -19.81 -10.59
CA LYS A 50 36.38 -19.06 -9.34
C LYS A 50 34.90 -18.73 -9.15
N PRO A 51 34.08 -19.66 -8.60
CA PRO A 51 32.71 -19.36 -8.17
C PRO A 51 32.68 -18.39 -6.97
N PRO A 52 31.51 -17.85 -6.61
CA PRO A 52 31.35 -17.02 -5.41
C PRO A 52 31.76 -17.73 -4.11
N SER A 53 31.65 -19.06 -4.07
CA SER A 53 31.98 -19.89 -2.92
C SER A 53 33.48 -20.21 -2.75
N GLY A 54 34.33 -19.87 -3.73
CA GLY A 54 35.78 -20.14 -3.65
C GLY A 54 36.45 -20.39 -4.99
N ARG A 55 37.58 -21.11 -4.98
CA ARG A 55 38.31 -21.54 -6.17
C ARG A 55 38.14 -23.05 -6.32
N VAL A 56 37.77 -23.50 -7.52
CA VAL A 56 37.60 -24.90 -7.87
C VAL A 56 38.57 -25.24 -9.00
N VAL A 57 39.33 -26.32 -8.83
CA VAL A 57 40.27 -26.83 -9.85
C VAL A 57 39.73 -28.17 -10.34
N LEU A 58 39.50 -28.27 -11.65
CA LEU A 58 38.92 -29.43 -12.29
C LEU A 58 39.94 -30.02 -13.27
N PRO A 59 40.29 -31.30 -13.17
CA PRO A 59 41.06 -31.98 -14.20
C PRO A 59 40.34 -31.87 -15.56
N ARG A 60 41.05 -31.46 -16.63
CA ARG A 60 40.46 -31.23 -17.96
C ARG A 60 39.75 -32.48 -18.49
N ARG A 61 40.21 -33.68 -18.12
CA ARG A 61 39.57 -34.96 -18.46
C ARG A 61 38.12 -35.09 -17.97
N LEU A 62 37.73 -34.38 -16.90
CA LEU A 62 36.38 -34.34 -16.35
C LEU A 62 35.50 -33.28 -17.01
N VAL A 63 36.11 -32.32 -17.70
CA VAL A 63 35.42 -31.23 -18.40
C VAL A 63 35.03 -31.71 -19.78
N LYS A 64 33.74 -31.55 -20.11
CA LYS A 64 33.20 -31.80 -21.45
C LYS A 64 33.46 -30.58 -22.34
N GLU A 65 33.08 -29.40 -21.87
CA GLU A 65 33.25 -28.14 -22.58
C GLU A 65 33.25 -26.96 -21.60
N VAL A 66 33.84 -25.84 -22.01
CA VAL A 66 33.81 -24.56 -21.31
C VAL A 66 33.02 -23.59 -22.16
N GLN A 67 31.82 -23.23 -21.72
CA GLN A 67 30.99 -22.22 -22.37
C GLN A 67 31.31 -20.87 -21.75
N ARG A 68 31.88 -19.96 -22.54
CA ARG A 68 32.12 -18.58 -22.08
C ARG A 68 30.86 -17.77 -22.31
N GLU A 69 30.17 -17.39 -21.23
CA GLU A 69 29.01 -16.50 -21.33
C GLU A 69 29.47 -15.06 -21.55
N SER A 70 28.68 -14.29 -22.30
CA SER A 70 28.92 -12.85 -22.39
C SER A 70 28.65 -12.18 -21.03
N ALA A 71 29.27 -11.03 -20.80
CA ALA A 71 29.07 -10.27 -19.56
C ALA A 71 27.57 -9.99 -19.28
N GLY A 72 26.80 -9.66 -20.33
CA GLY A 72 25.38 -9.40 -20.19
C GLY A 72 24.56 -10.65 -19.89
N GLU A 73 24.93 -11.84 -20.37
CA GLU A 73 24.25 -13.09 -19.97
C GLU A 73 24.43 -13.39 -18.48
N THR A 74 25.66 -13.23 -17.97
CA THR A 74 25.93 -13.36 -16.53
C THR A 74 25.10 -12.36 -15.71
N LEU A 75 25.01 -11.09 -16.16
CA LEU A 75 24.20 -10.07 -15.48
C LEU A 75 22.71 -10.41 -15.48
N ILE A 76 22.18 -10.98 -16.57
CA ILE A 76 20.79 -11.45 -16.64
C ILE A 76 20.55 -12.56 -15.63
N SER A 77 21.44 -13.56 -15.56
CA SER A 77 21.33 -14.68 -14.62
C SER A 77 21.35 -14.19 -13.16
N LEU A 78 22.29 -13.30 -12.82
CA LEU A 78 22.35 -12.66 -11.51
C LEU A 78 21.08 -11.83 -11.22
N ALA A 79 20.57 -11.09 -12.21
CA ALA A 79 19.34 -10.33 -12.05
C ALA A 79 18.15 -11.25 -11.73
N GLN A 80 18.06 -12.40 -12.39
CA GLN A 80 17.02 -13.41 -12.13
C GLN A 80 17.15 -14.01 -10.72
N GLU A 81 18.36 -14.31 -10.26
CA GLU A 81 18.61 -14.79 -8.90
C GLU A 81 18.19 -13.76 -7.85
N ARG A 82 18.64 -12.50 -8.02
CA ARG A 82 18.27 -11.39 -7.13
C ARG A 82 16.77 -11.14 -7.13
N PHE A 83 16.14 -11.25 -8.30
CA PHE A 83 14.69 -11.13 -8.43
C PHE A 83 13.95 -12.26 -7.70
N LYS A 84 14.40 -13.51 -7.81
CA LYS A 84 13.86 -14.66 -7.06
C LYS A 84 14.03 -14.48 -5.55
N ALA A 85 15.14 -13.86 -5.13
CA ALA A 85 15.40 -13.52 -3.74
C ALA A 85 14.62 -12.29 -3.22
N GLY A 86 13.80 -11.65 -4.05
CA GLY A 86 13.02 -10.46 -3.68
C GLY A 86 13.81 -9.13 -3.69
N ALA A 87 15.08 -9.14 -4.08
CA ALA A 87 15.92 -7.94 -4.20
C ALA A 87 15.63 -7.19 -5.52
N ILE A 88 14.43 -6.61 -5.62
CA ILE A 88 13.89 -6.02 -6.86
C ILE A 88 14.77 -4.88 -7.41
N GLU A 89 15.26 -3.98 -6.57
CA GLU A 89 16.09 -2.84 -7.03
C GLU A 89 17.48 -3.28 -7.49
N GLU A 90 18.08 -4.30 -6.85
CA GLU A 90 19.34 -4.89 -7.32
C GLU A 90 19.15 -5.58 -8.66
N ALA A 91 18.10 -6.38 -8.80
CA ALA A 91 17.75 -7.04 -10.06
C ALA A 91 17.49 -6.04 -11.20
N ARG A 92 16.80 -4.93 -10.91
CA ARG A 92 16.58 -3.82 -11.87
C ARG A 92 17.92 -3.29 -12.39
N ARG A 93 18.84 -2.90 -11.49
CA ARG A 93 20.16 -2.36 -11.87
C ARG A 93 20.98 -3.35 -12.70
N LEU A 94 20.90 -4.64 -12.39
CA LEU A 94 21.59 -5.69 -13.14
C LEU A 94 21.02 -5.84 -14.56
N TYR A 95 19.69 -5.85 -14.73
CA TYR A 95 19.10 -5.85 -16.06
C TYR A 95 19.36 -4.57 -16.85
N GLU A 96 19.34 -3.39 -16.20
CA GLU A 96 19.68 -2.12 -16.85
C GLU A 96 21.11 -2.13 -17.41
N ARG A 97 22.07 -2.69 -16.66
CA ARG A 97 23.44 -2.91 -17.15
C ARG A 97 23.50 -3.93 -18.28
N ALA A 98 22.80 -5.07 -18.16
CA ALA A 98 22.74 -6.07 -19.22
C ALA A 98 22.08 -5.54 -20.51
N ALA A 99 21.16 -4.57 -20.40
CA ALA A 99 20.52 -3.94 -21.55
C ALA A 99 21.45 -3.01 -22.35
N GLN A 100 22.66 -2.74 -21.85
CA GLN A 100 23.72 -1.99 -22.53
C GLN A 100 24.73 -2.91 -23.25
N ASP A 101 24.56 -4.24 -23.18
CA ASP A 101 25.47 -5.21 -23.82
C ASP A 101 25.53 -4.99 -25.35
N PRO A 102 26.70 -5.13 -26.02
CA PRO A 102 26.79 -5.00 -27.48
C PRO A 102 26.03 -6.08 -28.26
N ASP A 103 25.73 -7.23 -27.67
CA ASP A 103 24.92 -8.28 -28.29
C ASP A 103 23.42 -7.91 -28.28
N ALA A 104 22.80 -7.91 -29.46
CA ALA A 104 21.38 -7.55 -29.64
C ALA A 104 20.42 -8.52 -28.94
N GLN A 105 20.72 -9.83 -28.91
CA GLN A 105 19.90 -10.83 -28.25
C GLN A 105 19.95 -10.67 -26.73
N VAL A 106 21.14 -10.41 -26.18
CA VAL A 106 21.33 -10.14 -24.75
C VAL A 106 20.56 -8.88 -24.33
N ARG A 107 20.66 -7.78 -25.10
CA ARG A 107 19.87 -6.57 -24.83
C ARG A 107 18.37 -6.83 -24.86
N ALA A 108 17.88 -7.58 -25.85
CA ALA A 108 16.46 -7.89 -25.97
C ALA A 108 15.97 -8.71 -24.77
N ARG A 109 16.73 -9.73 -24.34
CA ARG A 109 16.41 -10.53 -23.15
C ARG A 109 16.46 -9.71 -21.86
N ALA A 110 17.45 -8.81 -21.71
CA ALA A 110 17.54 -7.91 -20.57
C ALA A 110 16.34 -6.95 -20.50
N LYS A 111 15.94 -6.35 -21.63
CA LYS A 111 14.74 -5.49 -21.71
C LYS A 111 13.46 -6.27 -21.39
N ALA A 112 13.32 -7.49 -21.88
CA ALA A 112 12.20 -8.37 -21.52
C ALA A 112 12.20 -8.70 -20.02
N GLY A 113 13.38 -8.92 -19.44
CA GLY A 113 13.59 -9.08 -18.00
C GLY A 113 13.15 -7.86 -17.20
N LEU A 114 13.53 -6.65 -17.61
CA LEU A 114 13.05 -5.38 -17.02
C LEU A 114 11.53 -5.26 -17.09
N ALA A 115 10.94 -5.49 -18.26
CA ALA A 115 9.49 -5.41 -18.41
C ALA A 115 8.76 -6.41 -17.50
N SER A 116 9.29 -7.62 -17.35
CA SER A 116 8.76 -8.63 -16.41
C SER A 116 8.91 -8.20 -14.95
N LEU A 117 10.09 -7.67 -14.60
CA LEU A 117 10.38 -7.12 -13.27
C LEU A 117 9.51 -5.92 -12.94
N GLU A 118 9.18 -5.06 -13.92
CA GLU A 118 8.29 -3.92 -13.72
C GLU A 118 6.84 -4.34 -13.53
N ARG A 119 6.35 -5.31 -14.31
CA ARG A 119 5.01 -5.89 -14.11
C ARG A 119 4.89 -6.53 -12.73
N ARG A 120 5.87 -7.34 -12.33
CA ARG A 120 5.89 -8.00 -11.02
C ARG A 120 6.18 -7.03 -9.88
N GLY A 121 7.06 -6.06 -10.09
CA GLY A 121 7.37 -4.98 -9.17
C GLY A 121 6.16 -4.08 -8.93
N ALA A 122 5.35 -3.79 -9.97
CA ALA A 122 4.05 -3.14 -9.81
C ALA A 122 3.10 -4.01 -8.97
N LYS A 123 3.06 -5.33 -9.20
CA LYS A 123 2.28 -6.29 -8.38
C LYS A 123 2.76 -6.32 -6.92
N ILE A 124 4.06 -6.29 -6.66
CA ILE A 124 4.67 -6.27 -5.32
C ILE A 124 4.47 -4.91 -4.64
N ARG A 125 4.60 -3.80 -5.37
CA ARG A 125 4.33 -2.45 -4.85
C ARG A 125 2.90 -2.31 -4.32
N ARG A 126 1.93 -3.01 -4.92
CA ARG A 126 0.56 -3.12 -4.38
C ARG A 126 0.53 -3.78 -3.00
N TYR A 127 1.48 -4.63 -2.68
CA TYR A 127 1.62 -5.28 -1.37
C TYR A 127 2.58 -4.57 -0.42
N ARG A 128 3.36 -3.55 -0.86
CA ARG A 128 4.42 -2.90 -0.06
C ARG A 128 3.99 -1.55 0.53
N LYS A 129 3.08 -0.80 -0.12
CA LYS A 129 2.66 0.55 0.33
C LYS A 129 1.53 0.54 1.36
N ALA A 130 1.66 -0.25 2.41
CA ALA A 130 0.82 -0.07 3.59
C ALA A 130 1.42 1.07 4.44
N PRO A 131 0.69 2.17 4.74
CA PRO A 131 1.12 3.12 5.75
C PRO A 131 1.23 2.40 7.11
N ARG A 132 2.25 2.80 7.89
CA ARG A 132 2.48 2.29 9.24
C ARG A 132 1.27 2.61 10.11
N TRP A 133 0.40 1.64 10.33
CA TRP A 133 -0.78 1.81 11.19
C TRP A 133 -0.59 1.01 12.49
N PRO A 134 -0.92 1.57 13.67
CA PRO A 134 -1.00 0.75 14.87
C PRO A 134 -2.14 -0.27 14.69
N PHE A 135 -1.80 -1.55 14.73
CA PHE A 135 -2.77 -2.64 14.81
C PHE A 135 -2.57 -3.26 16.19
N ALA A 136 -3.59 -3.18 17.02
CA ALA A 136 -3.62 -3.89 18.28
C ALA A 136 -4.22 -5.27 18.05
N LEU A 137 -3.54 -6.32 18.52
CA LEU A 137 -4.18 -7.63 18.64
C LEU A 137 -5.39 -7.54 19.59
N PRO A 138 -6.38 -8.43 19.45
CA PRO A 138 -7.46 -8.54 20.43
C PRO A 138 -6.90 -8.63 21.86
N ALA A 139 -7.58 -7.96 22.80
CA ALA A 139 -7.20 -8.02 24.22
C ALA A 139 -7.14 -9.49 24.68
N GLY A 140 -6.07 -9.85 25.41
CA GLY A 140 -5.83 -11.22 25.88
C GLY A 140 -4.79 -12.01 25.09
N VAL A 141 -4.42 -11.58 23.89
CA VAL A 141 -3.37 -12.23 23.06
C VAL A 141 -1.98 -11.61 23.32
N THR A 142 -1.92 -10.35 23.75
CA THR A 142 -0.68 -9.56 23.82
C THR A 142 0.29 -9.99 24.92
N GLY A 143 -0.17 -10.71 25.94
CA GLY A 143 0.62 -11.09 27.12
C GLY A 143 1.35 -12.42 27.02
N THR A 144 1.13 -13.23 25.98
CA THR A 144 1.74 -14.56 25.87
C THR A 144 3.24 -14.43 25.60
N PRO A 145 4.12 -14.85 26.54
CA PRO A 145 5.55 -14.83 26.32
C PRO A 145 5.93 -15.85 25.25
N ILE A 146 6.83 -15.45 24.36
CA ILE A 146 7.38 -16.30 23.31
C ILE A 146 8.90 -16.11 23.30
N GLU A 147 9.64 -17.11 22.82
CA GLU A 147 11.10 -17.00 22.74
C GLU A 147 11.50 -15.74 21.95
N GLY A 148 12.20 -14.80 22.60
CA GLY A 148 12.70 -13.57 21.97
C GLY A 148 11.80 -12.33 22.06
N GLY A 149 10.75 -12.33 22.90
CA GLY A 149 9.98 -11.12 23.24
C GLY A 149 8.50 -11.39 23.52
N SER A 150 7.68 -10.34 23.55
CA SER A 150 6.23 -10.50 23.56
C SER A 150 5.70 -10.84 22.15
N LEU A 151 4.52 -11.47 22.08
CA LEU A 151 3.82 -11.72 20.81
C LEU A 151 3.59 -10.43 20.01
N GLN A 152 3.27 -9.33 20.70
CA GLN A 152 3.09 -8.02 20.07
C GLN A 152 4.39 -7.50 19.45
N GLU A 153 5.52 -7.64 20.13
CA GLU A 153 6.81 -7.21 19.58
C GLU A 153 7.20 -7.99 18.32
N GLN A 154 7.04 -9.31 18.31
CA GLN A 154 7.34 -10.12 17.13
C GLN A 154 6.39 -9.79 15.98
N LEU A 155 5.10 -9.58 16.27
CA LEU A 155 4.13 -9.11 15.30
C LEU A 155 4.57 -7.78 14.68
N ASP A 156 4.96 -6.80 15.50
CA ASP A 156 5.40 -5.50 15.01
C ASP A 156 6.69 -5.58 14.20
N ARG A 157 7.64 -6.46 14.58
CA ARG A 157 8.84 -6.74 13.77
C ARG A 157 8.48 -7.38 12.43
N GLY A 158 7.56 -8.35 12.42
CA GLY A 158 7.09 -9.01 11.22
C GLY A 158 6.34 -8.07 10.27
N ARG A 159 5.51 -7.17 10.82
CA ARG A 159 4.81 -6.13 10.06
C ARG A 159 5.78 -5.13 9.45
N ARG A 160 6.78 -4.66 10.21
CA ARG A 160 7.86 -3.82 9.66
C ARG A 160 8.57 -4.49 8.49
N ALA A 161 8.87 -5.79 8.60
CA ALA A 161 9.47 -6.53 7.50
C ALA A 161 8.55 -6.60 6.26
N LEU A 162 7.22 -6.77 6.43
CA LEU A 162 6.26 -6.70 5.33
C LEU A 162 6.23 -5.31 4.67
N ASP A 163 6.22 -4.24 5.47
CA ASP A 163 6.22 -2.85 4.99
C ASP A 163 7.53 -2.54 4.22
N ASP A 164 8.65 -3.07 4.70
CA ASP A 164 9.95 -2.99 4.04
C ASP A 164 10.02 -3.87 2.79
N GLY A 165 9.04 -4.75 2.54
CA GLY A 165 9.00 -5.69 1.43
C GLY A 165 9.90 -6.92 1.59
N ASP A 166 10.42 -7.17 2.79
CA ASP A 166 11.27 -8.32 3.13
C ASP A 166 10.39 -9.51 3.52
N GLY A 167 9.88 -10.21 2.49
CA GLY A 167 9.03 -11.39 2.66
C GLY A 167 9.71 -12.52 3.44
N THR A 168 11.03 -12.68 3.31
CA THR A 168 11.80 -13.74 4.00
C THR A 168 11.85 -13.49 5.49
N ARG A 169 12.24 -12.27 5.90
CA ARG A 169 12.27 -11.89 7.31
C ARG A 169 10.86 -11.86 7.90
N ALA A 170 9.87 -11.36 7.15
CA ALA A 170 8.48 -11.39 7.57
C ALA A 170 8.00 -12.82 7.83
N LEU A 171 8.26 -13.76 6.93
CA LEU A 171 7.85 -15.16 7.08
C LEU A 171 8.57 -15.85 8.24
N LYS A 172 9.86 -15.60 8.45
CA LYS A 172 10.61 -16.11 9.61
C LYS A 172 9.99 -15.67 10.94
N LEU A 173 9.49 -14.44 11.01
CA LEU A 173 8.88 -13.88 12.22
C LEU A 173 7.40 -14.29 12.39
N LEU A 174 6.64 -14.35 11.30
CA LEU A 174 5.19 -14.53 11.33
C LEU A 174 4.73 -15.97 11.13
N GLY A 175 5.53 -16.80 10.44
CA GLY A 175 5.20 -18.19 10.13
C GLY A 175 4.95 -19.04 11.37
N PRO A 176 5.94 -19.15 12.30
CA PRO A 176 5.76 -19.92 13.53
C PRO A 176 4.58 -19.43 14.38
N LEU A 177 4.34 -18.10 14.41
CA LEU A 177 3.21 -17.51 15.11
C LEU A 177 1.88 -17.91 14.48
N ALA A 178 1.77 -17.85 13.15
CA ALA A 178 0.57 -18.24 12.43
C ALA A 178 0.27 -19.75 12.53
N GLU A 179 1.30 -20.59 12.65
CA GLU A 179 1.16 -22.03 12.86
C GLU A 179 0.67 -22.36 14.27
N SER A 180 1.36 -21.84 15.29
CA SER A 180 1.01 -22.04 16.71
C SER A 180 -0.33 -21.42 17.09
N ASN A 181 -0.72 -20.31 16.43
CA ASN A 181 -1.96 -19.59 16.70
C ASN A 181 -2.91 -19.66 15.50
N SER A 182 -3.13 -20.87 15.00
CA SER A 182 -3.91 -21.14 13.79
C SER A 182 -5.32 -20.52 13.76
N ALA A 183 -5.92 -20.31 14.93
CA ALA A 183 -7.25 -19.74 15.12
C ALA A 183 -7.29 -18.20 14.96
N LEU A 184 -6.14 -17.51 14.95
CA LEU A 184 -6.06 -16.05 14.81
C LEU A 184 -5.99 -15.65 13.33
N PRO A 185 -7.06 -15.11 12.72
CA PRO A 185 -7.08 -14.82 11.29
C PRO A 185 -6.06 -13.76 10.88
N ALA A 186 -5.69 -12.86 11.80
CA ALA A 186 -4.73 -11.77 11.54
C ALA A 186 -3.33 -12.32 11.25
N LEU A 187 -2.88 -13.34 12.00
CA LEU A 187 -1.58 -13.97 11.77
C LEU A 187 -1.57 -14.76 10.46
N ARG A 188 -2.66 -15.48 10.15
CA ARG A 188 -2.84 -16.16 8.87
C ARG A 188 -2.77 -15.20 7.69
N TYR A 189 -3.43 -14.05 7.80
CA TYR A 189 -3.38 -12.99 6.80
C TYR A 189 -1.96 -12.44 6.60
N LEU A 190 -1.24 -12.11 7.69
CA LEU A 190 0.11 -11.56 7.60
C LEU A 190 1.13 -12.59 7.05
N ALA A 191 1.03 -13.85 7.45
CA ALA A 191 1.82 -14.93 6.86
C ALA A 191 1.50 -15.13 5.36
N GLY A 192 0.23 -15.07 4.99
CA GLY A 192 -0.19 -15.10 3.58
C GLY A 192 0.40 -13.95 2.77
N ARG A 193 0.49 -12.74 3.33
CA ARG A 193 1.19 -11.61 2.70
C ARG A 193 2.69 -11.87 2.53
N ALA A 194 3.34 -12.46 3.53
CA ALA A 194 4.76 -12.81 3.44
C ALA A 194 5.03 -13.82 2.31
N HIS A 195 4.23 -14.90 2.24
CA HIS A 195 4.28 -15.87 1.13
C HIS A 195 4.02 -15.20 -0.23
N ALA A 196 3.04 -14.29 -0.32
CA ALA A 196 2.74 -13.57 -1.55
C ALA A 196 3.90 -12.68 -2.03
N LEU A 197 4.63 -12.03 -1.11
CA LEU A 197 5.85 -11.25 -1.42
C LEU A 197 6.95 -12.15 -1.98
N LEU A 198 7.09 -13.37 -1.46
CA LEU A 198 8.04 -14.38 -1.94
C LEU A 198 7.61 -15.06 -3.25
N GLY A 199 6.38 -14.81 -3.72
CA GLY A 199 5.82 -15.49 -4.90
C GLY A 199 5.41 -16.94 -4.64
N GLN A 200 5.28 -17.36 -3.38
CA GLN A 200 4.79 -18.67 -2.94
C GLN A 200 3.25 -18.66 -2.98
N GLU A 201 2.68 -18.76 -4.18
CA GLU A 201 1.24 -18.53 -4.40
C GLU A 201 0.35 -19.59 -3.72
N ALA A 202 0.76 -20.85 -3.70
CA ALA A 202 -0.01 -21.93 -3.09
C ALA A 202 -0.14 -21.76 -1.57
N GLU A 203 0.96 -21.41 -0.92
CA GLU A 203 1.08 -21.16 0.51
C GLU A 203 0.33 -19.89 0.90
N ALA A 204 0.48 -18.81 0.11
CA ALA A 204 -0.27 -17.58 0.30
C ALA A 204 -1.79 -17.83 0.22
N ARG A 205 -2.24 -18.60 -0.77
CA ARG A 205 -3.64 -19.00 -0.94
C ARG A 205 -4.15 -19.77 0.28
N LYS A 206 -3.42 -20.81 0.70
CA LYS A 206 -3.76 -21.62 1.88
C LYS A 206 -3.90 -20.74 3.13
N ALA A 207 -2.98 -19.81 3.34
CA ALA A 207 -2.99 -18.89 4.47
C ALA A 207 -4.17 -17.91 4.42
N PHE A 208 -4.45 -17.28 3.28
CA PHE A 208 -5.61 -16.37 3.16
C PHE A 208 -6.94 -17.10 3.31
N GLN A 209 -7.09 -18.30 2.73
CA GLN A 209 -8.30 -19.11 2.88
C GLN A 209 -8.54 -19.49 4.35
N ALA A 210 -7.48 -19.86 5.07
CA ALA A 210 -7.56 -20.11 6.51
C ALA A 210 -8.02 -18.86 7.29
N GLY A 211 -7.58 -17.67 6.88
CA GLY A 211 -8.03 -16.39 7.47
C GLY A 211 -9.48 -16.00 7.16
N VAL A 212 -10.08 -16.52 6.09
CA VAL A 212 -11.49 -16.27 5.71
C VAL A 212 -12.47 -17.26 6.38
N LEU A 213 -11.96 -18.36 6.98
CA LEU A 213 -12.66 -19.32 7.86
C LEU A 213 -13.55 -20.39 7.19
N ARG A 214 -13.47 -20.67 5.88
CA ARG A 214 -14.19 -21.84 5.29
C ARG A 214 -13.41 -22.57 4.20
N ARG A 215 -13.32 -23.90 4.33
CA ARG A 215 -12.58 -24.80 3.40
C ARG A 215 -13.18 -24.84 1.99
N ASP A 216 -14.49 -24.67 1.87
CA ASP A 216 -15.20 -24.83 0.59
C ASP A 216 -15.19 -23.54 -0.26
N PHE A 217 -14.60 -22.48 0.30
CA PHE A 217 -14.53 -21.17 -0.33
C PHE A 217 -13.34 -21.09 -1.31
N ALA A 218 -13.52 -21.78 -2.44
CA ALA A 218 -12.93 -21.51 -3.75
C ALA A 218 -11.40 -21.63 -3.92
N ALA A 219 -10.95 -22.81 -4.36
CA ALA A 219 -9.60 -23.03 -4.91
C ALA A 219 -9.31 -22.18 -6.16
N ALA A 220 -10.33 -21.80 -6.94
CA ALA A 220 -10.17 -21.18 -8.26
C ALA A 220 -10.01 -19.63 -8.26
N ARG A 221 -10.06 -18.95 -7.11
CA ARG A 221 -10.03 -17.47 -7.09
C ARG A 221 -8.62 -16.90 -7.31
N PRO A 222 -8.45 -15.80 -8.05
CA PRO A 222 -7.22 -15.01 -8.00
C PRO A 222 -6.74 -14.70 -6.57
N LEU A 223 -5.43 -14.84 -6.32
CA LEU A 223 -4.83 -14.67 -4.99
C LEU A 223 -5.14 -13.31 -4.35
N ASN A 224 -5.11 -12.24 -5.14
CA ASN A 224 -5.41 -10.88 -4.68
C ASN A 224 -6.87 -10.71 -4.25
N TRP A 225 -7.78 -11.59 -4.68
CA TRP A 225 -9.17 -11.59 -4.25
C TRP A 225 -9.32 -12.21 -2.87
N LEU A 226 -8.62 -13.33 -2.63
CA LEU A 226 -8.55 -13.97 -1.31
C LEU A 226 -7.91 -13.03 -0.27
N LEU A 227 -6.86 -12.32 -0.65
CA LEU A 227 -6.25 -11.29 0.21
C LEU A 227 -7.26 -10.22 0.62
N GLU A 228 -8.06 -9.70 -0.33
CA GLU A 228 -9.04 -8.66 -0.05
C GLU A 228 -10.19 -9.15 0.82
N LEU A 229 -10.66 -10.39 0.63
CA LEU A 229 -11.67 -11.00 1.50
C LEU A 229 -11.11 -11.24 2.91
N ALA A 230 -9.89 -11.78 3.03
CA ALA A 230 -9.24 -11.92 4.34
C ALA A 230 -9.09 -10.56 5.04
N ARG A 231 -8.74 -9.51 4.29
CA ARG A 231 -8.63 -8.14 4.79
C ARG A 231 -9.97 -7.60 5.30
N ARG A 232 -11.06 -7.79 4.55
CA ARG A 232 -12.42 -7.38 4.95
C ARG A 232 -12.90 -8.10 6.20
N ARG A 233 -12.66 -9.42 6.28
CA ARG A 233 -12.98 -10.22 7.46
C ARG A 233 -12.29 -9.68 8.71
N LEU A 234 -11.02 -9.31 8.58
CA LEU A 234 -10.23 -8.72 9.67
C LEU A 234 -10.68 -7.31 10.05
N ALA A 235 -11.24 -6.58 9.10
CA ALA A 235 -11.92 -5.32 9.29
C ALA A 235 -13.28 -5.45 10.00
N GLY A 236 -13.68 -6.68 10.40
CA GLY A 236 -14.92 -6.96 11.11
C GLY A 236 -16.10 -7.32 10.20
N GLU A 237 -15.90 -7.39 8.89
CA GLU A 237 -16.98 -7.74 7.98
C GLU A 237 -17.39 -9.21 8.11
N GLU A 238 -18.70 -9.46 8.17
CA GLU A 238 -19.26 -10.80 8.05
C GLU A 238 -19.34 -11.19 6.58
N LEU A 239 -18.49 -12.14 6.18
CA LEU A 239 -18.44 -12.63 4.81
C LEU A 239 -19.30 -13.87 4.64
N GLY A 240 -20.13 -13.88 3.60
CA GLY A 240 -20.98 -15.01 3.24
C GLY A 240 -21.36 -15.01 1.75
N PRO A 241 -22.23 -15.95 1.31
CA PRO A 241 -22.62 -16.15 -0.08
C PRO A 241 -23.00 -14.90 -0.88
N LYS A 242 -23.61 -13.92 -0.22
CA LYS A 242 -24.07 -12.66 -0.81
C LYS A 242 -23.01 -11.54 -0.77
N SER A 243 -21.95 -11.69 0.00
CA SER A 243 -20.92 -10.65 0.15
C SER A 243 -20.21 -10.41 -1.18
N PRO A 244 -19.91 -9.14 -1.53
CA PRO A 244 -19.19 -8.81 -2.75
C PRO A 244 -17.91 -9.63 -2.94
N GLY A 245 -17.75 -10.26 -4.10
CA GLY A 245 -16.58 -11.07 -4.40
C GLY A 245 -16.53 -12.45 -3.75
N TRP A 246 -17.57 -12.84 -2.98
CA TRP A 246 -17.65 -14.19 -2.42
C TRP A 246 -17.98 -15.21 -3.53
N SER A 247 -19.19 -15.14 -4.08
CA SER A 247 -19.72 -16.07 -5.08
C SER A 247 -19.26 -15.75 -6.51
N GLY A 248 -19.47 -16.69 -7.43
CA GLY A 248 -19.11 -16.55 -8.85
C GLY A 248 -19.89 -15.44 -9.58
N SER A 249 -21.01 -15.00 -9.00
CA SER A 249 -21.87 -13.96 -9.58
C SER A 249 -21.24 -12.56 -9.54
N TRP A 250 -20.28 -12.32 -8.63
CA TRP A 250 -19.60 -11.04 -8.57
C TRP A 250 -18.48 -10.96 -9.61
N LYS A 251 -18.62 -10.01 -10.54
CA LYS A 251 -17.58 -9.60 -11.47
C LYS A 251 -16.69 -8.55 -10.81
N ARG A 252 -15.38 -8.65 -11.08
CA ARG A 252 -14.39 -7.73 -10.54
C ARG A 252 -13.66 -7.00 -11.67
N ARG A 253 -13.51 -5.69 -11.52
CA ARG A 253 -12.61 -4.86 -12.33
C ARG A 253 -11.66 -4.11 -11.40
N GLU A 254 -10.42 -3.95 -11.84
CA GLU A 254 -9.39 -3.29 -11.05
C GLU A 254 -8.76 -2.17 -11.85
N THR A 255 -8.47 -1.07 -11.16
CA THR A 255 -7.61 -0.02 -11.66
C THR A 255 -6.35 0.07 -10.79
N GLU A 256 -5.62 1.18 -10.89
CA GLU A 256 -4.51 1.47 -9.98
C GLU A 256 -5.05 1.60 -8.54
N ARG A 257 -6.15 2.34 -8.35
CA ARG A 257 -6.62 2.80 -7.03
C ARG A 257 -7.92 2.17 -6.56
N PHE A 258 -8.66 1.49 -7.46
CA PHE A 258 -9.98 0.95 -7.17
C PHE A 258 -10.09 -0.54 -7.48
N ALA A 259 -10.86 -1.25 -6.66
CA ALA A 259 -11.34 -2.60 -6.94
C ALA A 259 -12.86 -2.54 -6.97
N PHE A 260 -13.43 -2.57 -8.17
CA PHE A 260 -14.87 -2.54 -8.36
C PHE A 260 -15.44 -3.96 -8.40
N TYR A 261 -16.60 -4.11 -7.77
CA TYR A 261 -17.38 -5.34 -7.69
C TYR A 261 -18.81 -5.06 -8.13
N ALA A 262 -19.33 -5.83 -9.06
CA ALA A 262 -20.73 -5.76 -9.47
C ALA A 262 -21.26 -7.17 -9.76
N GLN A 263 -22.52 -7.44 -9.44
CA GLN A 263 -23.16 -8.71 -9.83
C GLN A 263 -23.49 -8.73 -11.33
N HIS A 264 -23.94 -7.60 -11.86
CA HIS A 264 -24.19 -7.41 -13.29
C HIS A 264 -22.98 -6.79 -13.98
N GLY A 265 -22.95 -6.84 -15.31
CA GLY A 265 -21.85 -6.28 -16.09
C GLY A 265 -21.48 -4.86 -15.66
N MET A 266 -20.19 -4.53 -15.70
CA MET A 266 -19.67 -3.22 -15.33
C MET A 266 -19.16 -2.54 -16.58
N SER A 267 -19.65 -1.34 -16.88
CA SER A 267 -19.17 -0.57 -18.03
C SER A 267 -17.77 -0.01 -17.75
N ASP A 268 -16.93 0.06 -18.78
CA ASP A 268 -15.60 0.68 -18.67
C ASP A 268 -15.70 2.17 -18.31
N ALA A 269 -16.80 2.82 -18.71
CA ALA A 269 -17.13 4.19 -18.31
C ALA A 269 -17.22 4.35 -16.78
N LEU A 270 -17.91 3.42 -16.09
CA LEU A 270 -18.03 3.45 -14.63
C LEU A 270 -16.67 3.29 -13.94
N VAL A 271 -15.85 2.37 -14.44
CA VAL A 271 -14.49 2.13 -13.92
C VAL A 271 -13.60 3.37 -14.13
N GLY A 272 -13.66 3.98 -15.32
CA GLY A 272 -12.94 5.19 -15.67
C GLY A 272 -13.34 6.40 -14.82
N GLN A 273 -14.60 6.51 -14.43
CA GLN A 273 -15.10 7.58 -13.54
C GLN A 273 -14.39 7.58 -12.19
N GLY A 274 -14.04 6.42 -11.62
CA GLY A 274 -13.33 6.37 -10.33
C GLY A 274 -11.95 7.04 -10.39
N GLU A 275 -11.15 6.75 -11.41
CA GLU A 275 -9.82 7.36 -11.59
C GLU A 275 -9.89 8.85 -11.98
N ALA A 276 -10.95 9.27 -12.67
CA ALA A 276 -11.22 10.68 -12.92
C ALA A 276 -11.58 11.42 -11.62
N LEU A 277 -12.51 10.87 -10.83
CA LEU A 277 -12.90 11.41 -9.52
C LEU A 277 -11.71 11.49 -8.56
N PHE A 278 -10.83 10.48 -8.56
CA PHE A 278 -9.62 10.53 -7.76
C PHE A 278 -8.73 11.74 -8.06
N ARG A 279 -8.52 12.05 -9.35
CA ARG A 279 -7.73 13.21 -9.77
C ARG A 279 -8.44 14.53 -9.47
N GLU A 280 -9.76 14.59 -9.67
CA GLU A 280 -10.60 15.73 -9.33
C GLU A 280 -10.47 16.08 -7.84
N VAL A 281 -10.64 15.07 -6.97
CA VAL A 281 -10.56 15.25 -5.52
C VAL A 281 -9.13 15.58 -5.06
N LEU A 282 -8.09 14.99 -5.67
CA LEU A 282 -6.70 15.40 -5.39
C LEU A 282 -6.49 16.90 -5.63
N GLY A 283 -7.00 17.41 -6.74
CA GLY A 283 -6.94 18.84 -7.08
C GLY A 283 -7.71 19.69 -6.09
N ALA A 284 -8.95 19.30 -5.77
CA ALA A 284 -9.79 20.02 -4.80
C ALA A 284 -9.17 20.10 -3.39
N LEU A 285 -8.44 19.06 -2.98
CA LEU A 285 -7.78 19.01 -1.66
C LEU A 285 -6.37 19.63 -1.63
N ASP A 286 -5.82 20.05 -2.77
CA ASP A 286 -4.40 20.46 -2.92
C ASP A 286 -3.42 19.41 -2.35
N ILE A 287 -3.73 18.13 -2.60
CA ILE A 287 -2.89 16.99 -2.19
C ILE A 287 -2.07 16.54 -3.40
N ARG A 288 -0.75 16.41 -3.24
CA ARG A 288 0.10 15.89 -4.31
C ARG A 288 -0.08 14.37 -4.41
N LEU A 289 -0.02 13.81 -5.61
CA LEU A 289 -0.15 12.36 -5.81
C LEU A 289 0.84 11.53 -4.96
N ARG A 290 2.05 12.05 -4.71
CA ARG A 290 3.06 11.39 -3.87
C ARG A 290 2.71 11.34 -2.37
N GLU A 291 1.82 12.23 -1.93
CA GLU A 291 1.32 12.33 -0.55
C GLU A 291 0.08 11.45 -0.35
N ALA A 292 -0.60 11.10 -1.44
CA ALA A 292 -1.77 10.23 -1.48
C ALA A 292 -1.40 8.74 -1.54
N SER A 293 -0.71 8.23 -0.52
CA SER A 293 -0.39 6.81 -0.41
C SER A 293 -1.53 6.03 0.26
N LEU A 294 -2.43 5.47 -0.54
CA LEU A 294 -3.45 4.56 -0.04
C LEU A 294 -2.82 3.24 0.42
N ALA A 295 -3.28 2.70 1.55
CA ALA A 295 -2.88 1.39 2.10
C ALA A 295 -3.23 0.20 1.19
N GLY A 296 -4.17 0.43 0.29
CA GLY A 296 -4.67 -0.54 -0.67
C GLY A 296 -5.62 0.19 -1.62
N ARG A 297 -6.46 -0.56 -2.31
CA ARG A 297 -7.48 0.03 -3.18
C ARG A 297 -8.73 0.38 -2.38
N ILE A 298 -9.43 1.41 -2.85
CA ILE A 298 -10.80 1.67 -2.45
C ILE A 298 -11.67 0.59 -3.10
N GLN A 299 -12.39 -0.16 -2.28
CA GLN A 299 -13.29 -1.21 -2.77
C GLN A 299 -14.65 -0.59 -3.06
N VAL A 300 -15.16 -0.81 -4.26
CA VAL A 300 -16.42 -0.22 -4.71
C VAL A 300 -17.39 -1.34 -5.03
N PHE A 301 -18.47 -1.43 -4.27
CA PHE A 301 -19.54 -2.41 -4.43
C PHE A 301 -20.71 -1.74 -5.14
N VAL A 302 -20.96 -2.17 -6.37
CA VAL A 302 -22.03 -1.66 -7.22
C VAL A 302 -23.17 -2.67 -7.22
N PHE A 303 -24.29 -2.29 -6.63
CA PHE A 303 -25.49 -3.12 -6.54
C PHE A 303 -26.45 -2.82 -7.69
N ALA A 304 -27.30 -3.80 -8.01
CA ALA A 304 -28.46 -3.57 -8.85
C ALA A 304 -29.46 -2.66 -8.14
N GLU A 305 -30.30 -1.95 -8.89
CA GLU A 305 -31.42 -1.20 -8.31
C GLU A 305 -32.35 -2.14 -7.52
N GLY A 306 -32.84 -1.69 -6.35
CA GLY A 306 -33.81 -2.43 -5.53
C GLY A 306 -33.30 -2.97 -4.18
N HIS A 307 -33.88 -4.09 -3.74
CA HIS A 307 -33.77 -4.64 -2.37
C HIS A 307 -32.33 -4.94 -1.90
N GLU A 308 -31.38 -5.19 -2.80
CA GLU A 308 -30.00 -5.52 -2.44
C GLU A 308 -29.28 -4.39 -1.72
N LEU A 309 -29.60 -3.13 -2.05
CA LEU A 309 -29.03 -1.98 -1.36
C LEU A 309 -29.59 -1.84 0.06
N GLY A 310 -30.81 -2.31 0.31
CA GLY A 310 -31.40 -2.35 1.66
C GLY A 310 -30.61 -3.28 2.57
N ASP A 311 -30.21 -4.44 2.07
CA ASP A 311 -29.34 -5.38 2.80
C ASP A 311 -27.93 -4.83 2.97
N ALA A 312 -27.36 -4.20 1.94
CA ALA A 312 -26.07 -3.52 2.04
C ALA A 312 -26.10 -2.36 3.06
N ARG A 313 -27.17 -1.56 3.08
CA ARG A 313 -27.39 -0.47 4.05
C ARG A 313 -27.57 -1.02 5.47
N ARG A 314 -28.30 -2.13 5.65
CA ARG A 314 -28.42 -2.83 6.94
C ARG A 314 -27.08 -3.40 7.41
N ALA A 315 -26.22 -3.81 6.48
CA ALA A 315 -24.84 -4.23 6.74
C ALA A 315 -23.86 -3.04 6.89
N GLY A 316 -24.32 -1.78 6.86
CA GLY A 316 -23.47 -0.59 7.04
C GLY A 316 -22.62 -0.18 5.84
N LEU A 317 -22.87 -0.75 4.66
CA LEU A 317 -22.11 -0.50 3.44
C LEU A 317 -22.67 0.70 2.66
N ARG A 318 -22.26 1.94 2.99
CA ARG A 318 -22.43 3.10 2.08
C ARG A 318 -21.08 3.72 1.76
N GLU A 319 -20.39 4.12 2.82
CA GLU A 319 -19.00 4.56 2.84
C GLU A 319 -18.46 4.09 4.18
N GLY A 320 -17.51 3.18 4.13
CA GLY A 320 -16.97 2.50 5.29
C GLY A 320 -15.47 2.67 5.37
N ARG A 321 -15.00 2.97 6.59
CA ARG A 321 -13.60 2.82 6.96
C ARG A 321 -13.52 1.72 7.99
N ALA A 322 -12.72 0.72 7.71
CA ALA A 322 -12.36 -0.30 8.69
C ALA A 322 -10.83 -0.40 8.79
N LEU A 323 -10.32 -0.89 9.91
CA LEU A 323 -8.89 -1.06 10.11
C LEU A 323 -8.53 -2.54 9.90
N ALA A 324 -7.64 -2.79 8.96
CA ALA A 324 -7.00 -4.09 8.79
C ALA A 324 -5.55 -4.05 9.34
N PRO A 325 -4.88 -5.21 9.52
CA PRO A 325 -3.51 -5.24 10.02
C PRO A 325 -2.48 -4.50 9.14
N ASP A 326 -2.84 -4.18 7.89
CA ASP A 326 -2.01 -3.44 6.94
C ASP A 326 -2.53 -2.03 6.62
N GLY A 327 -3.44 -1.50 7.46
CA GLY A 327 -3.93 -0.13 7.37
C GLY A 327 -5.42 -0.03 7.01
N PRO A 328 -5.91 1.19 6.73
CA PRO A 328 -7.32 1.42 6.49
C PRO A 328 -7.81 0.72 5.22
N LEU A 329 -8.97 0.10 5.34
CA LEU A 329 -9.76 -0.44 4.25
C LEU A 329 -10.92 0.51 4.00
N TRP A 330 -10.93 1.09 2.80
CA TRP A 330 -11.99 1.97 2.34
C TRP A 330 -12.96 1.19 1.47
N THR A 331 -14.23 1.22 1.84
CA THR A 331 -15.31 0.59 1.08
C THR A 331 -16.35 1.63 0.70
N VAL A 332 -16.89 1.50 -0.50
CA VAL A 332 -18.01 2.28 -1.01
C VAL A 332 -19.04 1.30 -1.51
N ALA A 333 -20.30 1.57 -1.22
CA ALA A 333 -21.40 0.77 -1.71
C ALA A 333 -22.53 1.68 -2.19
N ALA A 334 -22.91 1.50 -3.45
CA ALA A 334 -23.93 2.29 -4.10
C ALA A 334 -24.63 1.50 -5.21
N VAL A 335 -25.79 1.98 -5.63
CA VAL A 335 -26.38 1.60 -6.92
C VAL A 335 -25.70 2.35 -8.05
N ALA A 336 -25.65 1.77 -9.25
CA ALA A 336 -24.85 2.29 -10.36
C ALA A 336 -25.16 3.76 -10.71
N GLY A 337 -26.44 4.17 -10.67
CA GLY A 337 -26.87 5.55 -10.95
C GLY A 337 -26.52 6.57 -9.85
N GLU A 338 -26.24 6.11 -8.62
CA GLU A 338 -25.96 6.99 -7.46
C GLU A 338 -24.49 6.91 -7.02
N LEU A 339 -23.59 6.27 -7.78
CA LEU A 339 -22.23 5.98 -7.32
C LEU A 339 -21.36 7.23 -7.13
N ARG A 340 -21.56 8.29 -7.93
CA ARG A 340 -20.63 9.41 -8.03
C ARG A 340 -20.38 10.13 -6.70
N ALA A 341 -21.45 10.51 -6.00
CA ALA A 341 -21.37 11.23 -4.72
C ALA A 341 -20.71 10.41 -3.59
N PRO A 342 -21.16 9.17 -3.26
CA PRO A 342 -20.51 8.37 -2.22
C PRO A 342 -19.08 7.97 -2.59
N LEU A 343 -18.78 7.74 -3.88
CA LEU A 343 -17.41 7.47 -4.32
C LEU A 343 -16.50 8.70 -4.13
N ARG A 344 -16.99 9.89 -4.46
CA ARG A 344 -16.27 11.15 -4.22
C ARG A 344 -15.97 11.36 -2.73
N ALA A 345 -16.96 11.17 -1.87
CA ALA A 345 -16.79 11.28 -0.42
C ALA A 345 -15.70 10.32 0.10
N ALA A 346 -15.79 9.04 -0.26
CA ALA A 346 -14.83 8.03 0.16
C ALA A 346 -13.40 8.30 -0.34
N VAL A 347 -13.28 8.77 -1.58
CA VAL A 347 -12.00 9.20 -2.15
C VAL A 347 -11.44 10.38 -1.34
N ALA A 348 -12.26 11.36 -0.99
CA ALA A 348 -11.84 12.53 -0.24
C ALA A 348 -11.38 12.17 1.18
N HIS A 349 -12.12 11.31 1.88
CA HIS A 349 -11.70 10.74 3.17
C HIS A 349 -10.38 9.99 3.05
N ALA A 350 -10.28 9.06 2.10
CA ALA A 350 -9.09 8.23 1.93
C ALA A 350 -7.84 9.07 1.63
N LEU A 351 -7.99 10.12 0.81
CA LEU A 351 -6.92 11.05 0.47
C LEU A 351 -6.53 11.93 1.67
N ALA A 352 -7.50 12.53 2.35
CA ALA A 352 -7.23 13.39 3.50
C ALA A 352 -6.56 12.62 4.64
N GLU A 353 -7.03 11.41 4.97
CA GLU A 353 -6.41 10.59 6.02
C GLU A 353 -5.02 10.09 5.63
N SER A 354 -4.81 9.76 4.35
CA SER A 354 -3.49 9.37 3.85
C SER A 354 -2.48 10.52 3.96
N ALA A 355 -2.89 11.73 3.58
CA ALA A 355 -2.04 12.92 3.65
C ALA A 355 -1.85 13.43 5.10
N CYS A 356 -2.87 13.24 5.95
CA CYS A 356 -2.92 13.72 7.32
C CYS A 356 -3.41 12.59 8.27
N PRO A 357 -2.55 11.61 8.60
CA PRO A 357 -2.92 10.53 9.53
C PRO A 357 -3.38 11.07 10.89
N GLY A 358 -4.47 10.52 11.42
CA GLY A 358 -5.03 10.94 12.71
C GLY A 358 -5.95 12.17 12.64
N LEU A 359 -6.46 12.51 11.45
CA LEU A 359 -7.55 13.48 11.32
C LEU A 359 -8.73 13.09 12.22
N PRO A 360 -9.32 14.06 12.96
CA PRO A 360 -10.55 13.81 13.70
C PRO A 360 -11.71 13.56 12.73
N GLU A 361 -12.68 12.75 13.16
CA GLU A 361 -13.81 12.31 12.32
C GLU A 361 -14.56 13.50 11.70
N TRP A 362 -14.80 14.58 12.46
CA TRP A 362 -15.47 15.77 11.96
C TRP A 362 -14.69 16.42 10.81
N ALA A 363 -13.36 16.49 10.87
CA ALA A 363 -12.57 17.08 9.79
C ALA A 363 -12.63 16.20 8.53
N GLY A 364 -12.68 14.89 8.70
CA GLY A 364 -12.99 13.96 7.61
C GLY A 364 -14.35 14.29 6.98
N LEU A 365 -15.42 14.40 7.78
CA LEU A 365 -16.75 14.77 7.26
C LEU A 365 -16.73 16.13 6.56
N GLY A 366 -16.02 17.12 7.11
CA GLY A 366 -15.86 18.43 6.47
C GLY A 366 -15.16 18.35 5.11
N VAL A 367 -14.14 17.49 4.97
CA VAL A 367 -13.51 17.22 3.67
C VAL A 367 -14.51 16.70 2.63
N THR A 368 -15.43 15.82 3.02
CA THR A 368 -16.45 15.30 2.09
C THR A 368 -17.42 16.36 1.65
N ASP A 369 -17.73 17.32 2.53
CA ASP A 369 -18.56 18.45 2.16
C ASP A 369 -17.83 19.39 1.20
N LEU A 370 -16.59 19.78 1.51
CA LEU A 370 -15.82 20.73 0.71
C LEU A 370 -15.55 20.28 -0.73
N VAL A 371 -15.52 18.97 -1.01
CA VAL A 371 -15.31 18.46 -2.37
C VAL A 371 -16.62 18.26 -3.14
N SER A 372 -17.78 18.39 -2.49
CA SER A 372 -19.07 18.38 -3.18
C SER A 372 -19.24 19.63 -4.06
N PRO A 373 -20.09 19.56 -5.11
CA PRO A 373 -20.51 20.76 -5.83
C PRO A 373 -21.08 21.83 -4.89
N ASP A 374 -20.81 23.11 -5.17
CA ASP A 374 -21.22 24.22 -4.32
C ASP A 374 -22.75 24.30 -4.12
N SER A 375 -23.53 23.90 -5.12
CA SER A 375 -24.99 23.81 -5.00
C SER A 375 -25.42 22.81 -3.92
N GLU A 376 -24.81 21.62 -3.88
CA GLU A 376 -25.10 20.60 -2.86
C GLU A 376 -24.65 21.06 -1.47
N ARG A 377 -23.47 21.70 -1.39
CA ARG A 377 -22.95 22.25 -0.13
C ARG A 377 -23.90 23.30 0.45
N SER A 378 -24.32 24.23 -0.40
CA SER A 378 -25.27 25.30 -0.04
C SER A 378 -26.59 24.71 0.44
N GLU A 379 -27.18 23.77 -0.32
CA GLU A 379 -28.43 23.10 0.06
C GLU A 379 -28.33 22.36 1.41
N ARG A 380 -27.21 21.64 1.65
CA ARG A 380 -27.00 20.96 2.94
C ARG A 380 -26.81 21.94 4.09
N LEU A 381 -26.13 23.07 3.86
CA LEU A 381 -25.95 24.10 4.87
C LEU A 381 -27.29 24.78 5.18
N GLU A 382 -28.09 25.15 4.18
CA GLU A 382 -29.45 25.68 4.40
C GLU A 382 -30.32 24.67 5.16
N SER A 383 -30.27 23.39 4.77
CA SER A 383 -30.96 22.32 5.50
C SER A 383 -30.51 22.19 6.95
N ALA A 384 -29.24 22.48 7.25
CA ALA A 384 -28.72 22.50 8.62
C ALA A 384 -29.17 23.74 9.42
N ARG A 385 -29.58 24.82 8.75
CA ARG A 385 -30.13 26.03 9.37
C ARG A 385 -31.61 25.92 9.71
N LEU A 386 -32.39 25.18 8.91
CA LEU A 386 -33.84 25.04 9.11
C LEU A 386 -34.21 24.42 10.46
N ARG A 387 -35.31 24.93 11.08
CA ARG A 387 -35.84 24.42 12.35
C ARG A 387 -36.17 22.93 12.22
N GLY A 388 -35.51 22.10 13.04
CA GLY A 388 -35.69 20.65 13.08
C GLY A 388 -34.45 19.84 12.67
N ALA A 389 -33.46 20.46 12.02
CA ALA A 389 -32.13 19.86 11.93
C ALA A 389 -31.41 19.96 13.28
N ARG A 390 -30.66 18.92 13.66
CA ARG A 390 -29.82 18.96 14.86
C ARG A 390 -28.64 19.91 14.58
N ARG A 391 -28.75 21.15 15.08
CA ARG A 391 -27.62 22.05 15.21
C ARG A 391 -26.65 21.49 16.25
N VAL A 392 -25.40 21.32 15.86
CA VAL A 392 -24.33 20.88 16.74
C VAL A 392 -23.55 22.13 17.13
N SER A 393 -23.25 22.31 18.40
CA SER A 393 -22.46 23.48 18.80
C SER A 393 -21.03 23.37 18.26
N PHE A 394 -20.36 24.51 18.06
CA PHE A 394 -18.95 24.54 17.65
C PHE A 394 -18.06 23.64 18.53
N ASP A 395 -18.24 23.70 19.86
CA ASP A 395 -17.45 22.93 20.82
C ASP A 395 -17.76 21.43 20.76
N GLU A 396 -19.04 21.05 20.64
CA GLU A 396 -19.45 19.65 20.51
C GLU A 396 -18.87 19.01 19.24
N LEU A 397 -18.82 19.76 18.14
CA LEU A 397 -18.27 19.30 16.87
C LEU A 397 -16.75 19.11 16.97
N LEU A 398 -16.01 20.09 17.52
CA LEU A 398 -14.56 20.00 17.71
C LEU A 398 -14.14 18.88 18.67
N ALA A 399 -14.94 18.62 19.71
CA ALA A 399 -14.72 17.52 20.64
C ALA A 399 -14.96 16.13 20.01
N GLY A 400 -15.55 16.07 18.81
CA GLY A 400 -15.92 14.81 18.17
C GLY A 400 -17.05 14.06 18.87
N GLY A 401 -17.83 14.75 19.72
CA GLY A 401 -18.95 14.16 20.45
C GLY A 401 -20.21 13.97 19.60
N ALA A 402 -20.31 14.71 18.50
CA ALA A 402 -21.46 14.68 17.61
C ALA A 402 -21.54 13.35 16.84
N ARG A 403 -22.64 12.60 17.05
CA ARG A 403 -22.95 11.38 16.31
C ARG A 403 -24.27 11.53 15.55
N ALA A 404 -24.25 11.20 14.27
CA ALA A 404 -25.43 11.17 13.43
C ALA A 404 -26.01 9.74 13.37
N LYS A 405 -27.28 9.59 13.76
CA LYS A 405 -28.00 8.30 13.68
C LYS A 405 -28.74 8.09 12.36
N THR A 406 -28.99 9.16 11.61
CA THR A 406 -29.72 9.12 10.34
C THR A 406 -28.86 9.68 9.22
N PRO A 407 -29.12 9.29 7.95
CA PRO A 407 -28.44 9.88 6.80
C PRO A 407 -28.57 11.41 6.74
N GLN A 408 -29.75 11.95 7.07
CA GLN A 408 -29.98 13.40 7.06
C GLN A 408 -29.21 14.12 8.17
N ALA A 409 -29.15 13.56 9.38
CA ALA A 409 -28.31 14.09 10.45
C ALA A 409 -26.82 14.04 10.08
N ARG A 410 -26.39 12.99 9.35
CA ARG A 410 -24.99 12.87 8.88
C ARG A 410 -24.68 13.93 7.84
N SER A 411 -25.60 14.16 6.90
CA SER A 411 -25.51 15.21 5.88
C SER A 411 -25.38 16.59 6.52
N SER A 412 -26.23 16.91 7.51
CA SER A 412 -26.18 18.16 8.26
C SER A 412 -24.89 18.31 9.07
N LEU A 413 -24.43 17.24 9.72
CA LEU A 413 -23.15 17.23 10.45
C LEU A 413 -21.96 17.46 9.50
N ALA A 414 -21.98 16.87 8.30
CA ALA A 414 -20.95 17.09 7.28
C ALA A 414 -20.93 18.55 6.81
N ALA A 415 -22.07 19.18 6.56
CA ALA A 415 -22.13 20.60 6.18
C ALA A 415 -21.60 21.52 7.30
N GLN A 416 -21.99 21.28 8.55
CA GLN A 416 -21.48 22.04 9.70
C GLN A 416 -19.97 21.84 9.90
N ALA A 417 -19.46 20.62 9.70
CA ALA A 417 -18.04 20.35 9.74
C ALA A 417 -17.27 20.96 8.55
N GLY A 418 -17.88 20.98 7.37
CA GLY A 418 -17.38 21.64 6.17
C GLY A 418 -17.20 23.13 6.38
N LEU A 419 -18.19 23.77 7.01
CA LEU A 419 -18.13 25.17 7.40
C LEU A 419 -16.96 25.48 8.33
N ILE A 420 -16.72 24.67 9.37
CA ILE A 420 -15.57 24.86 10.26
C ILE A 420 -14.25 24.70 9.50
N LEU A 421 -14.17 23.71 8.60
CA LEU A 421 -12.97 23.47 7.82
C LEU A 421 -12.71 24.58 6.77
N GLU A 422 -13.75 25.19 6.23
CA GLU A 422 -13.68 26.38 5.38
C GLU A 422 -13.14 27.58 6.16
N LEU A 423 -13.70 27.88 7.34
CA LEU A 423 -13.21 28.95 8.21
C LEU A 423 -11.74 28.75 8.63
N LEU A 424 -11.36 27.50 8.91
CA LEU A 424 -9.96 27.16 9.15
C LEU A 424 -9.10 27.32 7.91
N THR A 425 -9.62 27.03 6.73
CA THR A 425 -8.92 27.22 5.45
C THR A 425 -8.64 28.69 5.22
N GLU A 426 -9.62 29.57 5.47
CA GLU A 426 -9.46 31.02 5.42
C GLU A 426 -8.38 31.49 6.41
N GLU A 427 -8.48 31.09 7.68
CA GLU A 427 -7.55 31.50 8.74
C GLU A 427 -6.12 30.96 8.54
N ARG A 428 -5.97 29.79 7.92
CA ARG A 428 -4.65 29.17 7.64
C ARG A 428 -4.09 29.52 6.26
N GLY A 429 -4.91 30.12 5.39
CA GLY A 429 -4.62 30.45 4.00
C GLY A 429 -4.58 29.26 3.03
N SER A 430 -4.82 28.03 3.49
CA SER A 430 -5.04 26.88 2.60
C SER A 430 -5.66 25.67 3.33
N LEU A 431 -6.43 24.87 2.59
CA LEU A 431 -7.07 23.65 3.10
C LEU A 431 -6.02 22.65 3.61
N ARG A 432 -4.92 22.50 2.89
CA ARG A 432 -3.80 21.66 3.30
C ARG A 432 -3.25 22.03 4.69
N LYS A 433 -3.10 23.33 4.99
CA LYS A 433 -2.63 23.79 6.31
C LYS A 433 -3.69 23.57 7.39
N ALA A 434 -4.97 23.74 7.06
CA ALA A 434 -6.08 23.43 7.95
C ALA A 434 -6.11 21.94 8.33
N LEU A 435 -6.02 21.03 7.35
CA LEU A 435 -5.97 19.59 7.59
C LEU A 435 -4.76 19.16 8.43
N HIS A 436 -3.58 19.75 8.15
CA HIS A 436 -2.39 19.47 8.96
C HIS A 436 -2.57 19.89 10.41
N LEU A 437 -3.23 21.03 10.67
CA LEU A 437 -3.59 21.45 12.01
C LEU A 437 -4.54 20.44 12.65
N CYS A 438 -5.63 20.06 11.96
CA CYS A 438 -6.61 19.12 12.49
C CYS A 438 -5.98 17.78 12.90
N ALA A 439 -5.03 17.25 12.12
CA ALA A 439 -4.29 16.03 12.45
C ALA A 439 -3.38 16.15 13.70
N LYS A 440 -3.11 17.38 14.17
CA LYS A 440 -2.35 17.63 15.41
C LYS A 440 -3.22 17.76 16.65
N ILE A 441 -4.55 17.79 16.52
CA ILE A 441 -5.49 17.93 17.64
C ILE A 441 -5.29 16.81 18.67
N ALA A 442 -5.39 15.54 18.26
CA ALA A 442 -5.24 14.42 19.18
C ALA A 442 -3.81 14.31 19.78
N PRO A 443 -2.71 14.38 18.99
CA PRO A 443 -1.35 14.34 19.54
C PRO A 443 -1.00 15.47 20.50
N LEU A 444 -1.64 16.64 20.36
CA LEU A 444 -1.43 17.79 21.26
C LEU A 444 -2.39 17.78 22.46
N GLY A 445 -3.24 16.77 22.60
CA GLY A 445 -4.13 16.59 23.73
C GLY A 445 -5.38 17.47 23.71
N GLY A 446 -5.91 17.79 22.52
CA GLY A 446 -7.20 18.46 22.35
C GLY A 446 -7.16 19.69 21.43
N PRO A 447 -8.34 20.17 20.99
CA PRO A 447 -8.45 21.29 20.05
C PRO A 447 -7.85 22.58 20.61
N GLU A 448 -8.07 22.91 21.89
CA GLU A 448 -7.58 24.15 22.52
C GLU A 448 -6.05 24.24 22.48
N LYS A 449 -5.37 23.13 22.83
CA LYS A 449 -3.91 23.07 22.83
C LYS A 449 -3.36 23.17 21.41
N ALA A 450 -3.99 22.53 20.44
CA ALA A 450 -3.61 22.61 19.04
C ALA A 450 -3.81 24.02 18.48
N PHE A 451 -5.00 24.60 18.59
CA PHE A 451 -5.29 25.94 18.08
C PHE A 451 -4.38 27.02 18.70
N ARG A 452 -4.14 26.97 20.02
CA ARG A 452 -3.17 27.85 20.68
C ARG A 452 -1.75 27.68 20.12
N ARG A 453 -1.29 26.44 19.92
CA ARG A 453 0.05 26.15 19.34
C ARG A 453 0.19 26.71 17.93
N PHE A 454 -0.89 26.67 17.14
CA PHE A 454 -0.91 27.16 15.76
C PHE A 454 -1.35 28.62 15.62
N ARG A 455 -1.56 29.34 16.74
CA ARG A 455 -2.02 30.75 16.78
C ARG A 455 -3.34 30.96 16.03
N VAL A 456 -4.29 30.06 16.25
CA VAL A 456 -5.66 30.20 15.75
C VAL A 456 -6.54 30.70 16.88
N ASP A 457 -7.23 31.82 16.65
CA ASP A 457 -8.18 32.39 17.60
C ASP A 457 -9.50 31.60 17.58
N LEU A 458 -9.69 30.76 18.61
CA LEU A 458 -10.88 29.95 18.77
C LEU A 458 -12.16 30.77 18.97
N ALA A 459 -12.07 31.92 19.64
CA ALA A 459 -13.25 32.76 19.88
C ALA A 459 -13.72 33.40 18.57
N LYS A 460 -12.77 33.88 17.76
CA LYS A 460 -13.04 34.40 16.40
C LYS A 460 -13.66 33.32 15.50
N LEU A 461 -13.10 32.11 15.48
CA LEU A 461 -13.64 31.00 14.69
C LEU A 461 -15.06 30.60 15.13
N ARG A 462 -15.28 30.52 16.44
CA ARG A 462 -16.60 30.23 17.00
C ARG A 462 -17.61 31.28 16.58
N ALA A 463 -17.29 32.57 16.75
CA ALA A 463 -18.18 33.65 16.34
C ALA A 463 -18.50 33.61 14.84
N ALA A 464 -17.50 33.33 13.99
CA ALA A 464 -17.70 33.18 12.55
C ALA A 464 -18.58 31.98 12.19
N TYR A 465 -18.40 30.85 12.87
CA TYR A 465 -19.25 29.67 12.71
C TYR A 465 -20.70 29.95 13.10
N GLU A 466 -20.93 30.50 14.28
CA GLU A 466 -22.28 30.80 14.77
C GLU A 466 -22.98 31.85 13.89
N ASN A 467 -22.24 32.84 13.37
CA ASN A 467 -22.76 33.84 12.43
C ASN A 467 -23.12 33.22 11.07
N ARG A 468 -22.28 32.33 10.51
CA ARG A 468 -22.58 31.67 9.22
C ARG A 468 -23.66 30.59 9.34
N LEU A 469 -23.83 29.99 10.52
CA LEU A 469 -24.86 28.97 10.77
C LEU A 469 -26.17 29.58 11.28
N GLY A 470 -26.12 30.77 11.89
CA GLY A 470 -27.30 31.52 12.32
C GLY A 470 -27.66 32.59 11.31
N THR A 471 -28.56 32.29 10.38
CA THR A 471 -29.36 33.32 9.73
C THR A 471 -30.78 33.24 10.27
N GLU A 472 -31.10 34.30 11.03
CA GLU A 472 -32.36 34.67 11.71
C GLU A 472 -32.64 34.11 13.11
#